data_AF-A0A392UD65-F1
#
_entry.id   AF-A0A392UD65-F1
#
_cell.length_a   1.000
_cell.length_b   1.000
_cell.length_c   1.000
_cell.angle_alpha   90.00
_cell.angle_beta   90.00
_cell.angle_gamma   90.00
#
_symmetry.space_group_name_H-M   'P 1'
#
loop_
_entity.id
_entity.type
_entity.pdbx_description
1 polymer ?
#
loop_
_entity_poly.entity_id
_entity_poly.type
_entity_poly.pdbx_seq_one_letter_code
_entity_poly.pdbx_strand_id
1 'polypeptide(L)' 'MTAAQALGHPWIKSYKIVKVPLDILVFKLMKSYMRSSSL' A
#
# COMPACT_ATOMS: atom_id res chain seq x y z
N MET A 1 22.09 5.23 2.85
CA MET A 1 20.87 4.45 3.10
C MET A 1 19.82 4.85 2.07
N THR A 2 19.33 3.91 1.27
CA THR A 2 18.28 4.17 0.26
C THR A 2 16.91 3.73 0.78
N ALA A 3 15.83 4.29 0.24
CA ALA A 3 14.47 3.91 0.62
C ALA A 3 14.21 2.41 0.42
N ALA A 4 14.75 1.81 -0.64
CA ALA A 4 14.67 0.38 -0.90
C ALA A 4 15.32 -0.45 0.22
N GLN A 5 16.45 0.00 0.76
CA GLN A 5 17.13 -0.66 1.88
C GLN A 5 16.32 -0.55 3.18
N ALA A 6 15.71 0.61 3.45
CA ALA A 6 14.84 0.81 4.62
C ALA A 6 13.58 -0.07 4.56
N LEU A 7 13.00 -0.26 3.36
CA LEU A 7 11.83 -1.12 3.15
C LEU A 7 12.12 -2.62 3.32
N GLY A 8 13.38 -3.04 3.18
CA GLY A 8 13.84 -4.40 3.43
C GLY A 8 14.15 -4.69 4.91
N HIS A 9 14.18 -3.67 5.76
CA HIS A 9 14.59 -3.83 7.15
C HIS A 9 13.52 -4.63 7.95
N PRO A 10 13.92 -5.59 8.81
CA PRO A 10 12.98 -6.44 9.56
C PRO A 10 11.93 -5.65 10.34
N TRP A 11 12.30 -4.47 10.84
CA TRP A 11 11.39 -3.57 11.56
C TRP A 11 10.16 -3.14 10.74
N ILE A 12 10.32 -2.84 9.44
CA ILE A 12 9.20 -2.54 8.53
C ILE A 12 8.45 -3.82 8.14
N LYS A 13 9.16 -4.93 7.98
CA LYS A 13 8.59 -6.21 7.51
C LYS A 13 7.64 -6.82 8.54
N SER A 14 7.90 -6.63 9.83
CA SER A 14 7.00 -7.05 10.92
C SER A 14 5.63 -6.37 10.87
N TYR A 15 5.53 -5.15 10.30
CA TYR A 15 4.26 -4.46 10.11
C TYR A 15 3.39 -5.09 9.00
N LYS A 16 4.00 -5.75 8.00
CA LYS A 16 3.27 -6.39 6.89
C LYS A 16 2.52 -7.66 7.30
N ILE A 17 2.75 -8.19 8.51
CA ILE A 17 2.02 -9.34 9.06
C ILE A 17 0.64 -8.90 9.55
N VAL A 18 0.46 -7.61 9.85
CA VAL A 18 -0.86 -7.02 10.01
C VAL A 18 -1.48 -7.02 8.62
N LYS A 19 -2.34 -8.01 8.38
CA LYS A 19 -3.17 -8.14 7.19
C LYS A 19 -3.91 -6.81 7.06
N VAL A 20 -3.37 -5.87 6.27
CA VAL A 20 -4.01 -4.57 6.06
C VAL A 20 -5.39 -4.91 5.54
N PRO A 21 -6.48 -4.64 6.29
CA PRO A 21 -7.79 -4.79 5.70
C PRO A 21 -7.74 -3.82 4.53
N LEU A 22 -7.72 -4.34 3.30
CA LEU A 22 -8.00 -3.53 2.13
C LEU A 22 -9.46 -3.12 2.29
N ASP A 23 -9.65 -2.12 3.13
CA ASP A 23 -10.94 -1.67 3.58
C ASP A 23 -11.71 -1.14 2.38
N ILE A 24 -13.05 -1.12 2.52
CA ILE A 24 -13.95 -0.60 1.50
C ILE A 24 -13.50 0.78 0.99
N LEU A 25 -12.89 1.60 1.85
CA LEU A 25 -12.33 2.90 1.50
C LEU A 25 -11.15 2.81 0.51
N VAL A 26 -10.20 1.90 0.73
CA VAL A 26 -9.05 1.67 -0.17
C VAL A 26 -9.55 1.13 -1.51
N PHE A 27 -10.49 0.18 -1.50
CA PHE A 27 -11.09 -0.36 -2.72
C PHE A 27 -11.89 0.70 -3.50
N LYS A 28 -12.65 1.54 -2.81
CA LYS A 28 -13.41 2.65 -3.42
C LYS A 28 -12.49 3.70 -4.02
N LEU A 29 -11.40 4.04 -3.33
CA LEU A 29 -10.38 4.99 -3.83
C LEU A 29 -9.68 4.42 -5.07
N MET A 30 -9.25 3.16 -5.03
CA MET A 30 -8.66 2.46 -6.17
C MET A 30 -9.59 2.46 -7.39
N LYS A 31 -10.88 2.17 -7.18
CA LYS A 31 -11.88 2.14 -8.25
C LYS A 31 -12.15 3.52 -8.82
N SER A 32 -12.19 4.55 -7.98
CA SER A 32 -12.29 5.94 -8.44
C SER A 32 -11.07 6.33 -9.26
N TYR A 33 -9.87 6.05 -8.76
CA TYR A 33 -8.61 6.34 -9.45
C TYR A 33 -8.55 5.69 -10.83
N MET A 34 -8.87 4.40 -10.94
CA MET A 34 -8.86 3.71 -12.25
C MET A 34 -9.88 4.28 -13.25
N ARG A 35 -11.01 4.79 -12.77
CA ARG A 35 -12.06 5.39 -13.62
C ARG A 35 -11.84 6.87 -13.92
N SER A 36 -11.11 7.55 -13.05
CA SER A 36 -10.75 8.97 -13.17
C SER A 36 -9.42 9.18 -13.86
N SER A 37 -8.63 8.12 -14.07
CA SER A 37 -7.47 8.17 -14.93
C SER A 37 -7.97 8.36 -16.37
N SER A 38 -7.98 9.61 -16.84
CA SER A 38 -7.97 9.85 -18.28
C SER A 38 -6.68 9.25 -18.78
N LEU A 39 -6.78 8.15 -19.51
CA LEU A 39 -5.70 7.79 -20.43
C LEU A 39 -5.48 8.97 -21.39
#